data_AF-A0AAW5PFF2-F1
#
_entry.id   AF-A0AAW5PFF2-F1
#
_cell.length_a   1.000
_cell.length_b   1.000
_cell.length_c   1.000
_cell.angle_alpha   90.00
_cell.angle_beta   90.00
_cell.angle_gamma   90.00
#
_symmetry.space_group_name_H-M   'P 1'
#
loop_
_entity.id
_entity.type
_entity.pdbx_description
1 polymer ?
#
loop_
_entity_poly.entity_id
_entity_poly.type
_entity_poly.pdbx_seq_one_letter_code
_entity_poly.pdbx_strand_id
1 'polypeptide(L)'
;MPHARPFVVHAFEAAYSYTGAVERIIALTVECGPCGTTSSADASLIHLPGGALFRCHQCGSHQAISHARLDARNDMVPQTSSVALL
;
A
#
# COMPACT_ATOMS: atom_id res chain seq x y z
N MET A 1 -3.56 27.85 1.17
CA MET A 1 -2.70 26.70 1.53
C MET A 1 -2.55 25.86 0.26
N PRO A 2 -1.36 25.58 -0.27
CA PRO A 2 -1.27 24.75 -1.46
C PRO A 2 -1.78 23.35 -1.09
N HIS A 3 -2.80 22.87 -1.80
CA HIS A 3 -3.37 21.55 -1.56
C HIS A 3 -2.28 20.51 -1.85
N ALA A 4 -1.59 20.04 -0.81
CA ALA A 4 -0.70 18.89 -0.96
C ALA A 4 -1.56 17.75 -1.49
N ARG A 5 -1.31 17.33 -2.74
CA ARG A 5 -2.06 16.23 -3.32
C ARG A 5 -1.89 15.00 -2.42
N PRO A 6 -2.93 14.17 -2.25
CA PRO A 6 -2.77 12.92 -1.53
C PRO A 6 -1.81 12.01 -2.30
N PHE A 7 -1.09 11.14 -1.60
CA PHE A 7 -0.35 10.08 -2.30
C PHE A 7 -1.35 9.09 -2.88
N VAL A 8 -1.05 8.55 -4.06
CA VAL A 8 -1.91 7.60 -4.77
C VAL A 8 -1.23 6.24 -4.79
N VAL A 9 -1.89 5.23 -4.23
CA VAL A 9 -1.41 3.84 -4.29
C VAL A 9 -1.81 3.27 -5.65
N HIS A 10 -0.82 2.90 -6.46
CA HIS A 10 -1.01 2.33 -7.80
C HIS A 10 -1.00 0.81 -7.77
N ALA A 11 -0.10 0.21 -7.00
CA ALA A 11 -0.01 -1.24 -6.81
C ALA A 11 0.47 -1.56 -5.40
N PHE A 12 0.13 -2.75 -4.91
CA PHE A 12 0.63 -3.25 -3.64
C PHE A 12 0.65 -4.77 -3.62
N GLU A 13 1.55 -5.31 -2.81
CA GLU A 13 1.56 -6.71 -2.41
C GLU A 13 1.38 -6.77 -0.90
N ALA A 14 0.52 -7.68 -0.44
CA ALA A 14 0.25 -7.85 0.98
C ALA A 14 0.05 -9.33 1.32
N ALA A 15 0.42 -9.70 2.54
CA ALA A 15 -0.03 -10.92 3.18
C ALA A 15 -1.41 -10.66 3.81
N TYR A 16 -2.32 -11.61 3.60
CA TYR A 16 -3.69 -11.55 4.09
C TYR A 16 -3.91 -12.61 5.16
N SER A 17 -4.71 -12.25 6.15
CA SER A 17 -5.21 -13.17 7.16
C SER A 17 -6.25 -14.13 6.58
N TYR A 18 -6.65 -15.15 7.35
CA TYR A 18 -7.67 -16.12 6.95
C TYR A 18 -9.05 -15.48 6.68
N THR A 19 -9.32 -14.29 7.21
CA THR A 19 -10.56 -13.53 6.95
C THR A 19 -10.48 -12.68 5.69
N GLY A 20 -9.33 -12.66 5.01
CA GLY A 20 -9.07 -11.84 3.83
C GLY A 20 -8.63 -10.42 4.12
N ALA A 21 -8.49 -10.02 5.39
CA ALA A 21 -7.97 -8.70 5.77
C ALA A 21 -6.45 -8.63 5.62
N VAL A 22 -5.92 -7.48 5.20
CA VAL A 22 -4.47 -7.24 5.12
C VAL A 22 -3.83 -7.35 6.51
N GLU A 23 -2.93 -8.32 6.65
CA GLU A 23 -2.16 -8.56 7.87
C GLU A 23 -0.79 -7.87 7.80
N ARG A 24 -0.17 -7.83 6.62
CA ARG A 24 1.13 -7.18 6.41
C ARG A 24 1.28 -6.71 4.98
N ILE A 25 1.71 -5.46 4.82
CA ILE A 25 2.12 -4.92 3.51
C ILE A 25 3.52 -5.44 3.19
N ILE A 26 3.74 -6.02 2.00
CA ILE A 26 5.02 -6.56 1.52
C ILE A 26 5.71 -5.56 0.59
N ALA A 27 4.96 -5.01 -0.36
CA ALA A 27 5.47 -4.01 -1.31
C ALA A 27 4.38 -2.98 -1.63
N LEU A 28 4.79 -1.75 -1.94
CA LEU A 28 3.92 -0.66 -2.36
C LEU A 28 4.51 0.10 -3.53
N THR A 29 3.70 0.43 -4.52
CA THR A 29 4.00 1.42 -5.56
C THR A 29 3.09 2.61 -5.38
N VAL A 30 3.68 3.76 -5.05
CA VAL A 30 2.94 4.96 -4.65
C VAL A 30 3.44 6.17 -5.42
N GLU A 31 2.50 6.95 -5.97
CA GLU A 31 2.76 8.29 -6.48
C GLU A 31 2.77 9.29 -5.33
N CYS A 32 3.90 9.97 -5.16
CA CYS A 32 4.08 10.98 -4.15
C CYS A 32 3.27 12.23 -4.48
N GLY A 33 2.25 12.55 -3.69
CA GLY A 33 1.41 13.72 -3.94
C GLY A 33 2.17 15.06 -3.99
N PRO A 34 3.16 15.32 -3.11
CA PRO A 34 3.98 16.53 -3.18
C PRO A 34 4.82 16.73 -4.45
N CYS A 35 5.48 15.69 -4.97
CA CYS A 35 6.44 15.83 -6.09
C CYS A 35 6.02 15.10 -7.38
N GLY A 36 4.91 14.36 -7.36
CA GLY A 36 4.39 13.58 -8.49
C GLY A 36 5.20 12.33 -8.83
N THR A 37 6.28 12.03 -8.11
CA THR A 37 7.14 10.88 -8.43
C THR A 37 6.51 9.59 -7.93
N THR A 38 6.32 8.64 -8.84
CA THR A 38 5.99 7.26 -8.49
C THR A 38 7.24 6.52 -8.05
N SER A 39 7.18 5.92 -6.86
CA SER A 39 8.26 5.08 -6.34
C SER A 39 7.68 3.82 -5.72
N SER A 40 8.41 2.72 -5.88
CA SER A 40 8.13 1.45 -5.22
C SER A 40 8.98 1.31 -3.95
N ALA A 41 8.41 0.70 -2.92
CA ALA A 41 9.08 0.38 -1.69
C ALA A 41 8.69 -1.03 -1.26
N ASP A 42 9.69 -1.86 -0.97
CA ASP A 42 9.56 -3.22 -0.44
C ASP A 42 10.33 -3.33 0.88
N ALA A 43 11.65 -3.52 0.84
CA ALA A 43 12.55 -3.60 1.98
C ALA A 43 12.71 -2.27 2.74
N SER A 44 12.37 -1.14 2.10
CA SER A 44 12.41 0.18 2.72
C SER A 44 11.10 0.59 3.40
N LEU A 45 10.09 -0.29 3.41
CA LEU A 45 8.85 -0.09 4.15
C LEU A 45 9.09 -0.26 5.64
N ILE A 46 8.71 0.77 6.41
CA ILE A 46 8.68 0.67 7.86
C ILE A 46 7.30 0.13 8.25
N HIS A 47 7.24 -1.10 8.73
CA HIS A 47 5.98 -1.69 9.19
C HIS A 47 5.52 -1.06 10.50
N LEU A 48 4.24 -0.73 10.57
CA LEU A 48 3.57 -0.21 11.76
C LEU A 48 2.42 -1.15 12.14
N PRO A 49 2.00 -1.19 13.41
CA PRO A 49 0.76 -1.86 13.76
C PRO A 49 -0.42 -1.30 12.94
N GLY A 50 -1.03 -2.14 12.09
CA GLY A 50 -2.15 -1.76 11.22
C GLY A 50 -1.78 -1.00 9.93
N GLY A 51 -0.50 -0.95 9.53
CA GLY A 51 -0.09 -0.28 8.31
C GLY A 51 1.40 -0.36 7.97
N ALA A 52 1.84 0.50 7.06
CA ALA A 52 3.25 0.74 6.78
C ALA A 52 3.49 2.22 6.48
N LEU A 53 4.69 2.72 6.80
CA LEU A 53 5.11 4.06 6.40
C LEU A 53 5.87 3.97 5.09
N PHE A 54 5.32 4.63 4.07
CA PHE A 54 5.97 4.81 2.78
C PHE A 54 6.83 6.08 2.78
N ARG A 55 8.04 6.01 2.23
CA ARG A 55 8.94 7.15 2.02
C ARG A 55 9.17 7.38 0.53
N CYS A 56 8.83 8.55 0.03
CA CYS A 56 9.27 8.97 -1.30
C CYS A 56 10.79 9.11 -1.32
N HIS A 57 11.46 8.38 -2.20
CA HIS A 57 12.92 8.42 -2.31
C HIS A 57 13.44 9.72 -2.94
N GLN A 58 12.58 10.46 -3.65
CA GLN A 58 12.95 11.69 -4.36
C GLN A 58 12.89 12.93 -3.46
N CYS A 59 11.72 13.22 -2.87
CA CYS A 59 11.53 14.42 -2.04
C CYS A 59 11.62 14.15 -0.54
N GLY A 60 11.75 12.87 -0.14
CA GLY A 60 11.79 12.48 1.26
C GLY A 60 10.46 12.56 1.99
N SER A 61 9.35 12.97 1.35
CA SER A 61 8.03 12.99 1.98
C SER A 61 7.56 11.59 2.35
N HIS A 62 6.83 11.47 3.46
CA HIS A 62 6.34 10.18 3.97
C HIS A 62 4.83 10.18 4.11
N GLN A 63 4.23 9.01 3.93
CA GLN A 63 2.83 8.79 4.26
C GLN A 63 2.61 7.43 4.91
N ALA A 64 1.85 7.40 6.00
CA ALA A 64 1.34 6.18 6.58
C ALA A 64 0.20 5.62 5.70
N ILE A 65 0.35 4.36 5.30
CA ILE A 65 -0.63 3.60 4.52
C ILE A 65 -1.21 2.55 5.46
N SER A 66 -2.48 2.70 5.84
CA SER A 66 -3.17 1.76 6.71
C SER A 66 -3.62 0.52 5.95
N HIS A 67 -3.72 -0.62 6.64
CA HIS A 67 -4.27 -1.87 6.09
C HIS A 67 -5.71 -1.67 5.56
N ALA A 68 -6.55 -0.98 6.33
CA ALA A 68 -7.94 -0.68 5.93
C ALA A 68 -8.04 0.11 4.61
N ARG A 69 -7.05 0.96 4.30
CA ARG A 69 -7.01 1.68 3.01
C ARG A 69 -6.74 0.73 1.84
N LEU A 70 -5.95 -0.31 2.07
CA LEU A 70 -5.66 -1.34 1.07
C LEU A 70 -6.79 -2.35 0.95
N ASP A 71 -7.41 -2.74 2.08
CA ASP A 71 -8.61 -3.60 2.08
C ASP A 71 -9.73 -3.00 1.22
N ALA A 72 -10.03 -1.70 1.40
CA ALA A 72 -11.03 -0.99 0.62
C ALA A 72 -10.71 -0.90 -0.89
N ARG A 73 -9.42 -1.00 -1.27
CA ARG A 73 -8.99 -1.07 -2.67
C ARG A 73 -9.03 -2.49 -3.23
N ASN A 74 -8.74 -3.48 -2.38
CA ASN A 74 -8.76 -4.89 -2.73
C ASN A 74 -10.19 -5.40 -2.98
N ASP A 75 -11.19 -4.86 -2.28
CA ASP A 75 -12.62 -5.18 -2.49
C ASP A 75 -13.09 -4.92 -3.94
N MET A 76 -12.36 -4.08 -4.69
CA MET A 76 -12.64 -3.78 -6.10
C MET A 76 -11.98 -4.76 -7.10
N VAL A 77 -11.16 -5.71 -6.65
CA VAL A 77 -10.56 -6.76 -7.50
C VAL A 77 -11.25 -8.08 -7.17
N PRO A 78 -11.89 -8.79 -8.13
CA PRO A 78 -12.44 -10.10 -7.87
C PRO A 78 -11.31 -11.05 -7.45
N GLN A 79 -11.32 -11.44 -6.18
CA GLN A 79 -10.37 -12.40 -5.65
C GLN A 79 -10.66 -13.78 -6.27
N THR A 80 -10.00 -14.11 -7.37
CA THR A 80 -9.92 -15.49 -7.86
C THR A 80 -9.07 -16.29 -6.88
N SER A 81 -9.70 -16.72 -5.79
CA SER A 81 -9.17 -17.77 -4.93
C SER A 81 -9.18 -19.08 -5.71
N SER A 82 -8.09 -19.37 -6.44
CA SER A 82 -7.82 -20.71 -6.94
C SER A 82 -7.36 -21.59 -5.79
N VAL A 83 -8.31 -22.07 -4.99
CA VAL A 83 -8.10 -23.25 -4.15
C VAL A 83 -7.99 -24.44 -5.10
N ALA A 84 -6.75 -24.83 -5.42
CA ALA A 84 -6.50 -26.12 -6.07
C ALA A 84 -6.84 -27.23 -5.06
N LEU A 85 -8.03 -27.82 -5.20
CA LEU A 85 -8.36 -29.09 -4.55
C LEU A 85 -7.50 -30.18 -5.22
N LEU A 86 -6.66 -30.85 -4.42
CA LEU A 86 -6.15 -32.19 -4.68
C LEU A 86 -7.03 -33.20 -3.93
#